data_AF-A0A090V0X8-F1
#
_entry.id   AF-A0A090V0X8-F1
#
_cell.length_a   1.000
_cell.length_b   1.000
_cell.length_c   1.000
_cell.angle_alpha   90.00
_cell.angle_beta   90.00
_cell.angle_gamma   90.00
#
_symmetry.space_group_name_H-M   'P 1'
#
loop_
_entity.id
_entity.type
_entity.pdbx_description
1 polymer ?
#
loop_
_entity_poly.entity_id
_entity_poly.type
_entity_poly.pdbx_seq_one_letter_code
_entity_poly.pdbx_strand_id
1 'polypeptide(L)'
;MKISFKTCGIVTCITGALILAWINLRPVEVVAVHQDDEFAYILVHNFPLTDKGKIAWWLAHANELKAKYAIPRPGPYGLYSISFWDFGDGYKEDAFDLFCFSDMKTKKNCIEKNMVFSIDNNIEGTVIFTTDNDAYTLKDGKIVPHKI
;
A
#
# COMPACT_ATOMS: atom_id res chain seq x y z
N MET A 1 -1.48 -44.96 18.70
CA MET A 1 -2.20 -44.08 17.75
C MET A 1 -1.27 -43.81 16.57
N LYS A 2 -1.45 -44.49 15.42
CA LYS A 2 -0.57 -44.33 14.24
C LYS A 2 -1.12 -43.21 13.37
N ILE A 3 -0.59 -42.00 13.53
CA ILE A 3 -0.92 -40.89 12.63
C ILE A 3 -0.27 -41.21 11.28
N SER A 4 -1.09 -41.39 10.24
CA SER A 4 -0.62 -41.69 8.90
C SER A 4 -0.01 -40.43 8.26
N PHE A 5 1.15 -40.55 7.62
CA PHE A 5 1.80 -39.46 6.89
C PHE A 5 0.86 -38.77 5.88
N LYS A 6 -0.10 -39.51 5.31
CA LYS A 6 -1.12 -38.97 4.40
C LYS A 6 -2.09 -38.02 5.09
N THR A 7 -2.51 -38.35 6.31
CA THR A 7 -3.41 -37.52 7.12
C THR A 7 -2.69 -36.25 7.59
N CYS A 8 -1.40 -36.34 7.91
CA CYS A 8 -0.56 -35.19 8.23
C CYS A 8 -0.42 -34.24 7.02
N GLY A 9 -0.18 -34.78 5.83
CA GLY A 9 -0.09 -33.99 4.59
C GLY A 9 -1.38 -33.22 4.26
N ILE A 10 -2.55 -33.86 4.39
CA ILE A 10 -3.85 -33.22 4.12
C ILE A 10 -4.12 -32.08 5.11
N VAL A 11 -3.86 -32.28 6.40
CA VAL A 11 -4.06 -31.25 7.42
C VAL A 11 -3.16 -30.03 7.15
N THR A 12 -1.90 -30.24 6.77
CA THR A 12 -0.98 -29.15 6.42
C THR A 12 -1.48 -28.35 5.21
N CYS A 13 -1.96 -29.03 4.16
CA CYS A 13 -2.53 -28.36 2.99
C CYS A 13 -3.76 -27.51 3.32
N ILE A 14 -4.68 -28.04 4.14
CA ILE A 14 -5.89 -27.31 4.55
C ILE A 14 -5.53 -26.06 5.34
N THR A 15 -4.64 -26.19 6.33
CA THR A 15 -4.18 -25.06 7.13
C THR A 15 -3.52 -23.99 6.25
N GLY A 16 -2.66 -24.39 5.31
CA GLY A 16 -2.05 -23.46 4.36
C GLY A 16 -3.08 -22.72 3.49
N ALA A 17 -4.07 -23.43 2.97
CA ALA A 17 -5.15 -22.82 2.18
C ALA A 17 -5.98 -21.83 3.00
N LEU A 18 -6.30 -22.16 4.26
CA LEU A 18 -7.03 -21.26 5.17
C LEU A 18 -6.23 -19.99 5.49
N ILE A 19 -4.91 -20.12 5.71
CA ILE A 19 -4.04 -18.97 5.95
C ILE A 19 -3.97 -18.07 4.71
N LEU A 20 -3.79 -18.64 3.52
CA LEU A 20 -3.77 -17.88 2.27
C LEU A 20 -5.11 -17.19 2.01
N ALA A 21 -6.23 -17.88 2.28
CA ALA A 21 -7.55 -17.30 2.15
C ALA A 21 -7.74 -16.13 3.12
N TRP A 22 -7.37 -16.26 4.39
CA TRP A 22 -7.42 -15.17 5.36
C TRP A 22 -6.62 -13.96 4.87
N ILE A 23 -5.35 -14.17 4.50
CA ILE A 23 -4.45 -13.07 4.10
C ILE A 23 -4.99 -12.29 2.89
N ASN A 24 -5.70 -12.94 1.97
CA ASN A 24 -6.27 -12.29 0.80
C ASN A 24 -7.66 -11.68 1.04
N LEU A 25 -8.41 -12.14 2.06
CA LEU A 25 -9.77 -11.68 2.35
C LEU A 25 -9.84 -10.60 3.43
N ARG A 26 -8.77 -10.41 4.21
CA ARG A 26 -8.72 -9.36 5.23
C ARG A 26 -8.83 -7.97 4.57
N PRO A 27 -9.66 -7.07 5.11
CA PRO A 27 -9.78 -5.72 4.57
C PRO A 27 -8.50 -4.92 4.84
N VAL A 28 -8.17 -4.03 3.91
CA VAL A 28 -7.14 -3.01 4.13
C VAL A 28 -7.67 -2.00 5.13
N GLU A 29 -6.87 -1.73 6.15
CA GLU A 29 -7.16 -0.70 7.13
C GLU A 29 -6.32 0.53 6.81
N VAL A 30 -6.97 1.69 6.65
CA VAL A 30 -6.29 2.98 6.52
C VAL A 30 -6.19 3.61 7.91
N VAL A 31 -4.99 3.59 8.48
CA VAL A 31 -4.71 4.02 9.85
C VAL A 31 -4.62 5.54 9.94
N ALA A 32 -3.82 6.15 9.06
CA ALA A 32 -3.60 7.58 9.02
C ALA A 32 -3.27 8.05 7.60
N VAL A 33 -3.49 9.34 7.34
CA VAL A 33 -3.08 9.99 6.10
C VAL A 33 -2.35 11.27 6.47
N HIS A 34 -1.08 11.34 6.13
CA HIS A 34 -0.25 12.55 6.23
C HIS A 34 -0.12 13.18 4.85
N GLN A 35 0.01 14.50 4.80
CA GLN A 35 0.17 15.25 3.56
C GLN A 35 1.28 16.27 3.74
N ASP A 36 2.13 16.40 2.73
CA ASP A 36 3.16 17.43 2.61
C ASP A 36 3.17 17.94 1.17
N ASP A 37 2.70 19.16 0.93
CA ASP A 37 2.49 19.73 -0.41
C ASP A 37 1.77 18.78 -1.39
N GLU A 38 2.44 18.34 -2.47
CA GLU A 38 1.92 17.39 -3.46
C GLU A 38 2.06 15.90 -3.08
N PHE A 39 2.62 15.61 -1.90
CA PHE A 39 2.83 14.27 -1.37
C PHE A 39 1.71 13.89 -0.39
N ALA A 40 1.20 12.67 -0.55
CA ALA A 40 0.34 12.02 0.42
C ALA A 40 0.98 10.71 0.90
N TYR A 41 1.01 10.50 2.20
CA TYR A 41 1.52 9.29 2.85
C TYR A 41 0.37 8.61 3.59
N ILE A 42 -0.04 7.44 3.10
CA ILE A 42 -1.16 6.67 3.64
C ILE A 42 -0.61 5.49 4.43
N LEU A 43 -0.89 5.48 5.73
CA LEU A 43 -0.47 4.40 6.62
C LEU A 43 -1.54 3.33 6.60
N VAL A 44 -1.14 2.08 6.32
CA VAL A 44 -2.06 0.97 6.15
C VAL A 44 -1.64 -0.26 6.91
N HIS A 45 -2.63 -1.07 7.30
CA HIS A 45 -2.44 -2.47 7.63
C HIS A 45 -3.09 -3.36 6.58
N ASN A 46 -2.60 -4.61 6.50
CA ASN A 46 -3.19 -5.67 5.68
C ASN A 46 -3.25 -5.34 4.19
N PHE A 47 -2.32 -4.53 3.68
CA PHE A 47 -2.28 -4.15 2.27
C PHE A 47 -2.16 -5.39 1.36
N PRO A 48 -2.73 -5.37 0.13
CA PRO A 48 -2.70 -6.54 -0.74
C PRO A 48 -1.27 -6.96 -1.08
N LEU A 49 -1.02 -8.27 -1.11
CA LEU A 49 0.33 -8.81 -1.35
C LEU A 49 0.77 -8.75 -2.81
N THR A 50 -0.19 -8.85 -3.74
CA THR A 50 0.13 -8.91 -5.18
C THR A 50 0.01 -7.54 -5.83
N ASP A 51 0.84 -7.27 -6.84
CA ASP A 51 0.82 -6.00 -7.58
C ASP A 51 -0.58 -5.68 -8.12
N LYS A 52 -1.24 -6.69 -8.71
CA LYS A 52 -2.62 -6.57 -9.19
C LYS A 52 -3.60 -6.25 -8.05
N GLY A 53 -3.43 -6.88 -6.88
CA GLY A 53 -4.24 -6.61 -5.71
C GLY A 53 -4.08 -5.17 -5.21
N LYS A 54 -2.84 -4.68 -5.14
CA LYS A 54 -2.50 -3.32 -4.71
C LYS A 54 -3.17 -2.29 -5.63
N ILE A 55 -3.01 -2.45 -6.95
CA ILE A 55 -3.60 -1.57 -7.96
C ILE A 55 -5.14 -1.67 -7.95
N ALA A 56 -5.71 -2.88 -7.90
CA ALA A 56 -7.16 -3.06 -7.88
C ALA A 56 -7.81 -2.43 -6.64
N TRP A 57 -7.16 -2.56 -5.47
CA TRP A 57 -7.63 -1.92 -4.25
C TRP A 57 -7.62 -0.39 -4.39
N TRP A 58 -6.54 0.19 -4.90
CA TRP A 58 -6.48 1.63 -5.17
C TRP A 58 -7.59 2.09 -6.10
N LEU A 59 -7.78 1.43 -7.25
CA LEU A 59 -8.81 1.80 -8.22
C LEU A 59 -10.23 1.73 -7.63
N ALA A 60 -10.48 0.81 -6.70
CA ALA A 60 -11.77 0.70 -6.02
C ALA A 60 -12.01 1.79 -4.96
N HIS A 61 -10.96 2.31 -4.30
CA HIS A 61 -11.09 3.21 -3.14
C HIS A 61 -10.59 4.64 -3.40
N ALA A 62 -9.98 4.92 -4.54
CA ALA A 62 -9.41 6.25 -4.84
C ALA A 62 -10.42 7.40 -4.69
N ASN A 63 -11.67 7.18 -5.11
CA ASN A 63 -12.73 8.19 -4.97
C ASN A 63 -13.11 8.45 -3.52
N GLU A 64 -13.15 7.41 -2.68
CA GLU A 64 -13.44 7.54 -1.24
C GLU A 64 -12.30 8.27 -0.53
N LEU A 65 -11.05 7.90 -0.83
CA LEU A 65 -9.86 8.56 -0.30
C LEU A 65 -9.82 10.04 -0.70
N LYS A 66 -10.17 10.35 -1.96
CA LYS A 66 -10.30 11.73 -2.43
C LYS A 66 -11.37 12.51 -1.68
N ALA A 67 -12.55 11.93 -1.50
CA ALA A 67 -13.65 12.59 -0.80
C ALA A 67 -13.33 12.84 0.68
N LYS A 68 -12.65 11.90 1.35
CA LYS A 68 -12.37 11.95 2.79
C LYS A 68 -11.14 12.77 3.14
N TYR A 69 -10.07 12.68 2.34
CA TYR A 69 -8.76 13.26 2.66
C TYR A 69 -8.29 14.33 1.68
N ALA A 70 -9.07 14.60 0.62
CA ALA A 70 -8.71 15.55 -0.44
C ALA A 70 -7.38 15.22 -1.16
N ILE A 71 -7.10 13.92 -1.34
CA ILE A 71 -5.92 13.41 -2.07
C ILE A 71 -6.29 12.83 -3.45
N PRO A 72 -5.42 12.93 -4.47
CA PRO A 72 -4.18 13.71 -4.47
C PRO A 72 -4.44 15.22 -4.42
N ARG A 73 -3.43 15.98 -3.98
CA ARG A 73 -3.36 17.44 -4.07
C ARG A 73 -2.27 17.79 -5.10
N PRO A 74 -2.61 18.00 -6.37
CA PRO A 74 -1.60 18.28 -7.38
C PRO A 74 -0.89 19.62 -7.13
N GLY A 75 0.43 19.64 -7.30
CA GLY A 75 1.27 20.84 -7.22
C GLY A 75 1.16 21.76 -8.46
N PRO A 76 2.03 22.78 -8.58
CA PRO A 76 1.98 23.81 -9.64
C PRO A 76 2.03 23.31 -11.10
N TYR A 77 2.41 22.04 -11.33
CA TYR A 77 2.44 21.39 -12.65
C TYR A 77 1.43 20.24 -12.79
N GLY A 78 0.49 20.12 -11.86
CA GLY A 78 -0.46 19.01 -11.83
C GLY A 78 0.15 17.67 -11.42
N LEU A 79 1.41 17.67 -10.95
CA LEU A 79 2.09 16.48 -10.44
C LEU A 79 1.68 16.21 -8.99
N TYR A 80 1.57 14.93 -8.64
CA TYR A 80 1.29 14.45 -7.29
C TYR A 80 1.99 13.12 -7.05
N SER A 81 2.22 12.80 -5.78
CA SER A 81 2.70 11.50 -5.34
C SER A 81 1.88 10.99 -4.16
N ILE A 82 1.40 9.76 -4.24
CA ILE A 82 0.71 9.08 -3.16
C ILE A 82 1.51 7.83 -2.83
N SER A 83 1.91 7.66 -1.58
CA SER A 83 2.65 6.49 -1.11
C SER A 83 1.90 5.80 0.02
N PHE A 84 1.90 4.47 -0.02
CA PHE A 84 1.32 3.61 1.00
C PHE A 84 2.43 2.97 1.80
N TRP A 85 2.33 3.04 3.12
CA TRP A 85 3.34 2.53 4.05
C TRP A 85 2.69 1.51 4.97
N ASP A 86 3.33 0.36 5.11
CA ASP A 86 2.93 -0.60 6.14
C ASP A 86 3.19 0.02 7.52
N PHE A 87 2.12 0.22 8.28
CA PHE A 87 2.21 0.89 9.57
C PHE A 87 2.96 0.05 10.62
N GLY A 88 3.03 -1.28 10.44
CA GLY A 88 3.83 -2.17 11.30
C GLY A 88 3.51 -2.01 12.79
N ASP A 89 4.53 -1.69 13.59
CA ASP A 89 4.42 -1.50 15.05
C ASP A 89 3.85 -0.13 15.46
N GLY A 90 3.50 0.71 14.47
CA GLY A 90 3.00 2.06 14.65
C GLY A 90 4.08 3.11 14.88
N TYR A 91 3.66 4.27 15.41
CA TYR A 91 4.57 5.41 15.57
C TYR A 91 5.65 5.18 16.62
N LYS A 92 6.88 5.55 16.25
CA LYS A 92 8.11 5.47 17.05
C LYS A 92 8.67 6.86 17.30
N GLU A 93 9.47 6.99 18.35
CA GLU A 93 10.28 8.18 18.56
C GLU A 93 11.41 8.22 17.51
N ASP A 94 11.84 9.42 17.14
CA ASP A 94 12.90 9.64 16.15
C ASP A 94 14.17 8.83 16.48
N ALA A 95 14.66 8.12 15.47
CA ALA A 95 15.83 7.26 15.52
C ALA A 95 16.42 7.12 14.10
N PHE A 96 17.63 6.55 14.02
CA PHE A 96 18.28 6.31 12.74
C PHE A 96 17.40 5.44 11.83
N ASP A 97 17.24 5.90 10.58
CA ASP A 97 16.55 5.21 9.49
C ASP A 97 15.01 5.11 9.56
N LEU A 98 14.35 5.97 10.35
CA LEU A 98 12.89 6.09 10.33
C LEU A 98 12.39 7.14 9.31
N PHE A 99 11.12 7.03 8.93
CA PHE A 99 10.41 8.06 8.16
C PHE A 99 9.51 8.88 9.09
N CYS A 100 9.72 10.19 9.19
CA CYS A 100 9.04 11.06 10.16
C CYS A 100 8.11 12.05 9.48
N PHE A 101 6.95 12.26 10.08
CA PHE A 101 5.91 13.17 9.60
C PHE A 101 6.04 14.54 10.24
N SER A 102 6.13 15.59 9.42
CA SER A 102 6.34 16.98 9.84
C SER A 102 5.07 17.65 10.40
N ASP A 103 3.89 17.16 10.03
CA ASP A 103 2.59 17.65 10.51
C ASP A 103 2.30 17.22 11.96
N MET A 104 2.95 16.16 12.43
CA MET A 104 2.79 15.65 13.78
C MET A 104 3.71 16.37 14.78
N LYS A 105 3.12 17.14 15.71
CA LYS A 105 3.84 17.88 16.76
C LYS A 105 4.19 17.04 18.00
N THR A 106 4.36 15.73 17.84
CA THR A 106 4.62 14.77 18.92
C THR A 106 6.00 14.12 18.77
N LYS A 107 6.61 13.67 19.87
CA LYS A 107 7.89 12.94 19.82
C LYS A 107 7.80 11.61 19.06
N LYS A 108 6.65 10.95 19.13
CA LYS A 108 6.34 9.75 18.34
C LYS A 108 5.67 10.17 17.05
N ASN A 109 6.46 10.49 16.04
CA ASN A 109 5.98 10.94 14.73
C ASN A 109 6.67 10.21 13.57
N CYS A 110 7.39 9.13 13.85
CA CYS A 110 8.12 8.38 12.84
C CYS A 110 7.60 6.95 12.70
N ILE A 111 7.82 6.33 11.55
CA ILE A 111 7.52 4.92 11.27
C ILE A 111 8.73 4.23 10.66
N GLU A 112 8.73 2.90 10.67
CA GLU A 112 9.68 2.11 9.90
C GLU A 112 9.53 2.40 8.40
N LYS A 113 10.64 2.38 7.66
CA LYS A 113 10.62 2.63 6.22
C LYS A 113 10.17 1.40 5.45
N ASN A 114 8.86 1.19 5.40
CA ASN A 114 8.25 0.10 4.64
C ASN A 114 7.17 0.62 3.68
N MET A 115 7.59 1.31 2.62
CA MET A 115 6.69 1.73 1.54
C MET A 115 6.35 0.51 0.68
N VAL A 116 5.06 0.22 0.53
CA VAL A 116 4.58 -0.99 -0.15
C VAL A 116 3.94 -0.71 -1.52
N PHE A 117 3.62 0.55 -1.81
CA PHE A 117 2.98 0.96 -3.06
C PHE A 117 3.07 2.48 -3.26
N SER A 118 3.27 2.95 -4.49
CA SER A 118 3.12 4.37 -4.84
C SER A 118 2.27 4.57 -6.10
N ILE A 119 1.66 5.76 -6.16
CA ILE A 119 0.94 6.27 -7.32
C ILE A 119 1.46 7.66 -7.61
N ASP A 120 2.03 7.81 -8.79
CA ASP A 120 2.59 9.06 -9.28
C ASP A 120 1.95 9.39 -10.62
N ASN A 121 2.03 10.65 -11.06
CA ASN A 121 1.71 11.00 -12.43
C ASN A 121 2.87 11.73 -13.10
N ASN A 122 2.98 11.57 -14.42
CA ASN A 122 3.89 12.39 -15.22
C ASN A 122 3.21 13.67 -15.72
N ILE A 123 3.98 14.53 -16.39
CA ILE A 123 3.50 15.81 -16.94
C ILE A 123 2.42 15.64 -18.03
N GLU A 124 2.34 14.47 -18.65
CA GLU A 124 1.30 14.12 -19.64
C GLU A 124 0.02 13.62 -18.97
N GLY A 125 0.00 13.51 -17.63
CA GLY A 125 -1.12 12.97 -16.87
C GLY A 125 -1.18 11.44 -16.84
N THR A 126 -0.16 10.75 -17.35
CA THR A 126 -0.07 9.28 -17.23
C THR A 126 0.15 8.91 -15.77
N VAL A 127 -0.77 8.12 -15.23
CA VAL A 127 -0.67 7.57 -13.87
C VAL A 127 0.22 6.33 -13.89
N ILE A 128 1.20 6.30 -12.98
CA ILE A 128 2.18 5.25 -12.79
C ILE A 128 1.95 4.64 -11.42
N PHE A 129 1.83 3.33 -11.37
CA PHE A 129 1.70 2.55 -10.13
C PHE A 129 3.01 1.81 -9.90
N THR A 130 3.71 2.10 -8.81
CA THR A 130 4.98 1.43 -8.49
C THR A 130 4.77 0.48 -7.33
N THR A 131 5.18 -0.77 -7.49
CA THR A 131 5.19 -1.78 -6.43
C THR A 131 6.63 -2.21 -6.15
N ASP A 132 6.82 -3.11 -5.19
CA ASP A 132 8.12 -3.69 -4.87
C ASP A 132 8.76 -4.44 -6.07
N ASN A 133 7.94 -4.90 -7.02
CA ASN A 133 8.38 -5.75 -8.12
C ASN A 133 8.59 -4.99 -9.43
N ASP A 134 7.69 -4.07 -9.76
CA ASP A 134 7.66 -3.42 -11.08
C ASP A 134 6.82 -2.12 -11.05
N ALA A 135 6.84 -1.40 -12.17
CA ALA A 135 5.97 -0.26 -12.42
C ALA A 135 4.90 -0.59 -13.48
N TYR A 136 3.71 -0.05 -13.29
CA TYR A 136 2.55 -0.29 -14.14
C TYR A 136 1.85 1.00 -14.51
N THR A 137 1.06 0.96 -15.58
CA THR A 137 0.13 2.04 -15.95
C THR A 137 -1.17 1.46 -16.49
N LEU A 138 -2.18 2.30 -16.68
CA LEU A 138 -3.42 1.93 -17.35
C LEU A 138 -3.38 2.34 -18.82
N LYS A 139 -3.56 1.36 -19.71
CA LYS A 139 -3.81 1.58 -21.14
C LYS A 139 -5.10 0.89 -21.54
N ASP A 140 -6.05 1.64 -22.08
CA ASP A 140 -7.37 1.14 -22.49
C ASP A 140 -8.08 0.33 -21.38
N GLY A 141 -7.99 0.81 -20.13
CA GLY A 141 -8.56 0.15 -18.96
C GLY A 141 -7.83 -1.11 -18.49
N LYS A 142 -6.68 -1.45 -19.09
CA LYS A 142 -5.86 -2.62 -18.71
C LYS A 142 -4.59 -2.19 -18.01
N ILE A 143 -4.25 -2.94 -16.96
CA ILE A 143 -2.96 -2.80 -16.26
C ILE A 143 -1.87 -3.40 -17.16
N VAL A 144 -0.89 -2.58 -17.53
CA VAL A 144 0.26 -2.97 -18.35
C VAL A 144 1.56 -2.50 -17.71
N PRO A 145 2.69 -3.19 -17.93
CA PRO A 145 3.98 -2.72 -17.45
C PRO A 145 4.31 -1.32 -17.99
N HIS A 146 4.81 -0.45 -17.12
CA HIS A 146 5.31 0.86 -17.48
C HIS A 146 6.77 0.73 -17.87
N LYS A 147 7.09 0.93 -19.15
CA LYS A 147 8.46 0.97 -19.64
C LYS A 147 8.96 2.40 -19.58
N ILE A 148 10.05 2.61 -18.85
CA ILE A 148 10.81 3.85 -18.79
C ILE A 148 11.54 4.06 -20.12
#